data_AF-A0A524F0W9-F1
#
_entry.id   AF-A0A524F0W9-F1
#
_cell.length_a   1.000
_cell.length_b   1.000
_cell.length_c   1.000
_cell.angle_alpha   90.00
_cell.angle_beta   90.00
_cell.angle_gamma   90.00
#
_symmetry.space_group_name_H-M   'P 1'
#
loop_
_entity.id
_entity.type
_entity.pdbx_description
1 polymer ?
#
loop_
_entity_poly.entity_id
_entity_poly.type
_entity_poly.pdbx_seq_one_letter_code
_entity_poly.pdbx_strand_id
1 'polypeptide(L)'
;MDNNSEKKENNDEKYGDDDLESLESLIADLNVKEDEIIAEAIELVEHALSLIDSQYYDDAIEILRQAIGLYRNLGRKVEIDAINQKISEIYILKEQAFKEVEFKPTEIPEELEVQDIDQDPIIEESAEVLSYTPEELIEEAHKLVEIDEFDEAIDKYDKAIKLFREDKTDSEIERVYEFIDKCYDAKAEFLKRPKEGVEAEREEPVLVEESAKLKKEKEEKEKLQKVAEIEKKKVEEEDFQKRIDEMVTKVDNSIREYEREIREGHFDLEPPFEEAIKTYKEVREMLRDKEWRDQAALYTKQIDVMKQNLEKDKKLREVEAKKREKDKKYLDSLKTKRVEGADIEKAREIEEKHKEDEEFQKKIDEMVTKVDISIREYDRAIREGYFDLEPPFEEAIKTYEEVREILRDKEWKDQAALYTKQIDVMKQKLEKDKK
;
A
#
# COMPACT_ATOMS: atom_id res chain seq x y z
N MET A 1 -78.83 12.64 39.61
CA MET A 1 -77.96 11.57 40.12
C MET A 1 -77.56 10.75 38.93
N ASP A 2 -76.25 10.66 38.76
CA ASP A 2 -75.56 10.49 37.50
C ASP A 2 -75.55 9.05 37.01
N ASN A 3 -75.77 8.89 35.70
CA ASN A 3 -75.42 7.68 34.96
C ASN A 3 -74.10 7.97 34.23
N ASN A 4 -73.04 7.33 34.69
CA ASN A 4 -71.73 7.31 34.03
C ASN A 4 -71.67 6.05 33.16
N SER A 5 -71.71 6.21 31.84
CA SER A 5 -71.50 5.11 30.89
C SER A 5 -70.40 5.49 29.91
N GLU A 6 -69.39 4.62 29.90
CA GLU A 6 -68.16 4.57 29.11
C GLU A 6 -68.29 5.06 27.65
N LYS A 7 -67.34 5.90 27.23
CA LYS A 7 -66.96 6.04 25.82
C LYS A 7 -65.53 5.53 25.64
N LYS A 8 -65.40 4.38 24.97
CA LYS A 8 -64.19 3.96 24.27
C LYS A 8 -64.19 4.68 22.92
N GLU A 9 -63.18 5.51 22.67
CA GLU A 9 -62.89 6.02 21.33
C GLU A 9 -62.06 4.98 20.57
N ASN A 10 -62.66 4.37 19.56
CA ASN A 10 -61.96 3.62 18.52
C ASN A 10 -61.48 4.62 17.46
N ASN A 11 -60.17 4.82 17.36
CA ASN A 11 -59.53 5.43 16.18
C ASN A 11 -59.11 4.31 15.23
N ASP A 12 -60.03 3.89 14.36
CA ASP A 12 -59.68 3.20 13.11
C ASP A 12 -59.48 4.28 12.03
N GLU A 13 -58.24 4.75 11.89
CA GLU A 13 -57.82 5.52 10.71
C GLU A 13 -57.74 4.56 9.52
N LYS A 14 -58.72 4.69 8.64
CA LYS A 14 -58.85 3.91 7.41
C LYS A 14 -57.93 4.53 6.36
N TYR A 15 -56.70 4.00 6.23
CA TYR A 15 -55.81 4.30 5.09
C TYR A 15 -56.49 3.86 3.78
N GLY A 16 -56.52 4.74 2.78
CA GLY A 16 -57.13 4.45 1.48
C GLY A 16 -56.24 3.54 0.63
N ASP A 17 -56.86 2.75 -0.27
CA ASP A 17 -56.15 1.88 -1.22
C ASP A 17 -55.07 2.63 -2.03
N ASP A 18 -55.29 3.92 -2.34
CA ASP A 18 -54.35 4.76 -3.10
C ASP A 18 -53.04 5.04 -2.33
N ASP A 19 -53.05 5.03 -0.99
CA ASP A 19 -51.85 5.23 -0.16
C ASP A 19 -50.99 3.95 -0.07
N LEU A 20 -51.62 2.78 -0.19
CA LEU A 20 -50.95 1.48 -0.21
C LEU A 20 -50.22 1.25 -1.55
N GLU A 21 -50.85 1.61 -2.66
CA GLU A 21 -50.26 1.49 -4.01
C GLU A 21 -49.04 2.41 -4.18
N SER A 22 -49.09 3.61 -3.57
CA SER A 22 -47.95 4.54 -3.49
C SER A 22 -46.80 3.97 -2.65
N LEU A 23 -47.08 3.35 -1.50
CA LEU A 23 -46.07 2.71 -0.65
C LEU A 23 -45.42 1.49 -1.31
N GLU A 24 -46.21 0.66 -2.00
CA GLU A 24 -45.71 -0.49 -2.75
C GLU A 24 -44.79 -0.07 -3.90
N SER A 25 -45.13 1.01 -4.61
CA SER A 25 -44.25 1.58 -5.65
C SER A 25 -42.91 2.06 -5.09
N LEU A 26 -42.92 2.67 -3.90
CA LEU A 26 -41.73 3.22 -3.25
C LEU A 26 -40.85 2.12 -2.66
N ILE A 27 -41.44 1.03 -2.16
CA ILE A 27 -40.73 -0.19 -1.73
C ILE A 27 -40.10 -0.88 -2.95
N ALA A 28 -40.79 -0.96 -4.09
CA ALA A 28 -40.23 -1.53 -5.32
C ALA A 28 -39.00 -0.73 -5.80
N ASP A 29 -39.06 0.59 -5.80
CA ASP A 29 -37.94 1.45 -6.18
C ASP A 29 -36.75 1.35 -5.20
N LEU A 30 -37.00 1.11 -3.91
CA LEU A 30 -35.95 0.88 -2.93
C LEU A 30 -35.27 -0.48 -3.12
N ASN A 31 -36.06 -1.53 -3.39
CA ASN A 31 -35.52 -2.87 -3.67
C ASN A 31 -34.65 -2.89 -4.93
N VAL A 32 -35.04 -2.16 -5.98
CA VAL A 32 -34.22 -2.04 -7.21
C VAL A 32 -32.87 -1.37 -6.90
N LYS A 33 -32.85 -0.35 -6.05
CA LYS A 33 -31.60 0.30 -5.64
C LYS A 33 -30.74 -0.58 -4.75
N GLU A 34 -31.35 -1.37 -3.87
CA GLU A 34 -30.62 -2.37 -3.08
C GLU A 34 -29.97 -3.41 -3.99
N ASP A 35 -30.69 -3.91 -5.00
CA ASP A 35 -30.17 -4.88 -5.97
C ASP A 35 -29.01 -4.30 -6.81
N GLU A 36 -29.08 -3.02 -7.21
CA GLU A 36 -27.97 -2.33 -7.91
C GLU A 36 -26.72 -2.22 -7.03
N ILE A 37 -26.87 -1.85 -5.75
CA ILE A 37 -25.74 -1.75 -4.80
C ILE A 37 -25.15 -3.15 -4.53
N ILE A 38 -25.98 -4.19 -4.46
CA ILE A 38 -25.52 -5.58 -4.32
C ILE A 38 -24.71 -6.00 -5.54
N ALA A 39 -25.19 -5.72 -6.75
CA ALA A 39 -24.49 -6.06 -7.98
C ALA A 39 -23.11 -5.37 -8.04
N GLU A 40 -23.05 -4.07 -7.74
CA GLU A 40 -21.80 -3.32 -7.66
C GLU A 40 -20.83 -3.91 -6.62
N ALA A 41 -21.33 -4.28 -5.45
CA ALA A 41 -20.51 -4.90 -4.40
C ALA A 41 -19.94 -6.27 -4.84
N ILE A 42 -20.72 -7.06 -5.59
CA ILE A 42 -20.27 -8.35 -6.13
C ILE A 42 -19.19 -8.14 -7.20
N GLU A 43 -19.37 -7.19 -8.12
CA GLU A 43 -18.37 -6.88 -9.15
C GLU A 43 -17.02 -6.44 -8.53
N LEU A 44 -17.06 -5.65 -7.45
CA LEU A 44 -15.86 -5.27 -6.71
C LEU A 44 -15.17 -6.50 -6.08
N VAL A 45 -15.94 -7.42 -5.50
CA VAL A 45 -15.39 -8.66 -4.92
C VAL A 45 -14.75 -9.54 -6.02
N GLU A 46 -15.41 -9.71 -7.17
CA GLU A 46 -14.86 -10.47 -8.30
C GLU A 46 -13.58 -9.85 -8.84
N HIS A 47 -13.54 -8.52 -8.98
CA HIS A 47 -12.34 -7.81 -9.41
C HIS A 47 -11.19 -7.99 -8.41
N ALA A 48 -11.46 -7.89 -7.11
CA ALA A 48 -10.46 -8.13 -6.09
C ALA A 48 -9.92 -9.58 -6.13
N LEU A 49 -10.75 -10.59 -6.39
CA LEU A 49 -10.31 -11.98 -6.55
C LEU A 49 -9.34 -12.14 -7.74
N SER A 50 -9.61 -11.48 -8.87
CA SER A 50 -8.70 -11.47 -10.03
C SER A 50 -7.34 -10.82 -9.72
N LEU A 51 -7.34 -9.77 -8.90
CA LEU A 51 -6.10 -9.11 -8.45
C LEU A 51 -5.28 -10.00 -7.50
N ILE A 52 -5.94 -10.79 -6.64
CA ILE A 52 -5.27 -11.76 -5.76
C ILE A 52 -4.57 -12.84 -6.59
N ASP A 53 -5.23 -13.37 -7.62
CA ASP A 53 -4.64 -14.36 -8.53
C ASP A 53 -3.42 -13.80 -9.27
N SER A 54 -3.44 -12.50 -9.54
CA SER A 54 -2.35 -11.75 -10.17
C SER A 54 -1.29 -11.23 -9.18
N GLN A 55 -1.38 -11.60 -7.90
CA GLN A 55 -0.48 -11.19 -6.80
C GLN A 55 -0.46 -9.69 -6.47
N TYR A 56 -1.46 -8.92 -6.91
CA TYR A 56 -1.65 -7.51 -6.53
C TYR A 56 -2.45 -7.42 -5.22
N TYR A 57 -1.84 -7.88 -4.12
CA TYR A 57 -2.52 -8.04 -2.84
C TYR A 57 -3.00 -6.73 -2.21
N ASP A 58 -2.23 -5.63 -2.36
CA ASP A 58 -2.60 -4.33 -1.78
C ASP A 58 -3.82 -3.72 -2.47
N ASP A 59 -3.83 -3.76 -3.81
CA ASP A 59 -4.95 -3.29 -4.62
C ASP A 59 -6.21 -4.14 -4.37
N ALA A 60 -6.06 -5.46 -4.23
CA ALA A 60 -7.16 -6.35 -3.89
C ALA A 60 -7.78 -6.01 -2.51
N ILE A 61 -6.96 -5.73 -1.50
CA ILE A 61 -7.44 -5.35 -0.15
C ILE A 61 -8.21 -4.03 -0.21
N GLU A 62 -7.74 -3.05 -0.99
CA GLU A 62 -8.42 -1.78 -1.15
C GLU A 62 -9.81 -1.95 -1.77
N ILE A 63 -9.92 -2.73 -2.84
CA ILE A 63 -11.20 -3.00 -3.51
C ILE A 63 -12.17 -3.77 -2.59
N LEU A 64 -11.68 -4.74 -1.81
CA LEU A 64 -12.51 -5.44 -0.82
C LEU A 64 -13.02 -4.50 0.29
N ARG A 65 -12.24 -3.49 0.67
CA ARG A 65 -12.70 -2.45 1.62
C ARG A 65 -13.80 -1.56 1.03
N GLN A 66 -13.75 -1.29 -0.27
CA GLN A 66 -14.83 -0.57 -0.98
C GLN A 66 -16.12 -1.40 -0.99
N ALA A 67 -16.02 -2.71 -1.28
CA ALA A 67 -17.16 -3.63 -1.21
C ALA A 67 -17.77 -3.72 0.21
N ILE A 68 -16.95 -3.72 1.26
CA ILE A 68 -17.43 -3.63 2.66
C ILE A 68 -18.25 -2.35 2.88
N GLY A 69 -17.83 -1.23 2.29
CA GLY A 69 -18.58 0.03 2.35
C GLY A 69 -19.99 -0.10 1.81
N LEU A 70 -20.15 -0.77 0.66
CA LEU A 70 -21.45 -1.04 0.04
C LEU A 70 -22.30 -2.02 0.87
N TYR A 71 -21.73 -3.12 1.34
CA TYR A 71 -22.45 -4.08 2.19
C TYR A 71 -22.85 -3.51 3.56
N ARG A 72 -22.07 -2.54 4.09
CA ARG A 72 -22.41 -1.84 5.33
C ARG A 72 -23.66 -0.99 5.17
N ASN A 73 -23.82 -0.32 4.02
CA ASN A 73 -25.01 0.47 3.73
C ASN A 73 -26.28 -0.39 3.64
N LEU A 74 -26.14 -1.67 3.29
CA LEU A 74 -27.21 -2.65 3.19
C LEU A 74 -27.44 -3.48 4.47
N GLY A 75 -26.65 -3.25 5.54
CA GLY A 75 -26.75 -4.03 6.78
C GLY A 75 -26.34 -5.52 6.66
N ARG A 76 -25.63 -5.88 5.59
CA ARG A 76 -25.22 -7.23 5.21
C ARG A 76 -23.98 -7.71 6.00
N LYS A 77 -24.18 -7.99 7.29
CA LYS A 77 -23.08 -8.32 8.22
C LYS A 77 -22.32 -9.60 7.87
N VAL A 78 -23.02 -10.61 7.35
CA VAL A 78 -22.42 -11.91 7.02
C VAL A 78 -21.40 -11.77 5.88
N GLU A 79 -21.75 -10.97 4.88
CA GLU A 79 -20.91 -10.68 3.72
C GLU A 79 -19.68 -9.83 4.14
N ILE A 80 -19.86 -8.88 5.06
CA ILE A 80 -18.75 -8.10 5.64
C ILE A 80 -17.77 -9.01 6.40
N ASP A 81 -18.28 -9.93 7.22
CA ASP A 81 -17.45 -10.85 7.98
C ASP A 81 -16.66 -11.79 7.05
N ALA A 82 -17.31 -12.28 5.98
CA ALA A 82 -16.66 -13.09 4.95
C ALA A 82 -15.55 -12.32 4.22
N ILE A 83 -15.78 -11.04 3.87
CA ILE A 83 -14.75 -10.21 3.23
C ILE A 83 -13.60 -9.92 4.20
N ASN A 84 -13.87 -9.64 5.48
CA ASN A 84 -12.82 -9.43 6.49
C ASN A 84 -11.96 -10.69 6.70
N GLN A 85 -12.59 -11.87 6.70
CA GLN A 85 -11.86 -13.14 6.72
C GLN A 85 -10.98 -13.27 5.48
N LYS A 86 -11.50 -12.93 4.30
CA LYS A 86 -10.73 -12.99 3.05
C LYS A 86 -9.54 -12.02 3.06
N ILE A 87 -9.72 -10.79 3.56
CA ILE A 87 -8.63 -9.82 3.74
C ILE A 87 -7.53 -10.40 4.64
N SER A 88 -7.92 -11.09 5.72
CA SER A 88 -6.96 -11.74 6.63
C SER A 88 -6.18 -12.85 5.93
N GLU A 89 -6.84 -13.66 5.08
CA GLU A 89 -6.17 -14.66 4.23
C GLU A 89 -5.18 -14.00 3.25
N ILE A 90 -5.55 -12.87 2.65
CA ILE A 90 -4.68 -12.14 1.71
C ILE A 90 -3.42 -11.62 2.41
N TYR A 91 -3.51 -11.14 3.65
CA TYR A 91 -2.31 -10.74 4.41
C TYR A 91 -1.34 -11.91 4.62
N ILE A 92 -1.87 -13.11 4.91
CA ILE A 92 -1.06 -14.32 5.05
C ILE A 92 -0.42 -14.70 3.71
N LEU A 93 -1.18 -14.66 2.61
CA LEU A 93 -0.67 -14.94 1.26
C LEU A 93 0.42 -13.94 0.85
N LYS A 94 0.24 -12.65 1.16
CA LYS A 94 1.23 -11.60 0.92
C LYS A 94 2.54 -11.89 1.68
N GLU A 95 2.44 -12.33 2.94
CA GLU A 95 3.61 -12.69 3.74
C GLU A 95 4.32 -13.94 3.20
N GLN A 96 3.57 -14.94 2.75
CA GLN A 96 4.12 -16.16 2.13
C GLN A 96 4.82 -15.85 0.80
N ALA A 97 4.20 -15.04 -0.06
CA ALA A 97 4.80 -14.60 -1.32
C ALA A 97 6.11 -13.81 -1.09
N PHE A 98 6.17 -13.00 -0.04
CA PHE A 98 7.39 -12.27 0.33
C PHE A 98 8.52 -13.21 0.77
N LYS A 99 8.20 -14.25 1.57
CA LYS A 99 9.16 -15.28 2.01
C LYS A 99 9.67 -16.17 0.86
N GLU A 100 8.85 -16.45 -0.15
CA GLU A 100 9.28 -17.23 -1.33
C GLU A 100 10.24 -16.46 -2.25
N VAL A 101 10.21 -15.13 -2.25
CA VAL A 101 11.16 -14.28 -3.00
C VAL A 101 12.54 -14.26 -2.34
N GLU A 102 12.64 -14.38 -1.02
CA GLU A 102 13.92 -14.42 -0.29
C GLU A 102 14.66 -15.77 -0.38
N PHE A 103 13.97 -16.86 -0.78
CA PHE A 103 14.54 -18.23 -0.73
C PHE A 103 14.78 -18.89 -2.10
N LYS A 104 14.67 -18.16 -3.21
CA LYS A 104 15.16 -18.67 -4.51
C LYS A 104 16.63 -18.27 -4.69
N PRO A 105 17.59 -19.22 -4.61
CA PRO A 105 18.96 -18.93 -4.97
C PRO A 105 18.97 -18.59 -6.46
N THR A 106 19.14 -17.31 -6.75
CA THR A 106 19.25 -16.84 -8.12
C THR A 106 20.64 -17.23 -8.59
N GLU A 107 20.72 -18.17 -9.53
CA GLU A 107 21.93 -18.46 -10.30
C GLU A 107 22.32 -17.17 -11.05
N ILE A 108 23.32 -16.46 -10.52
CA ILE A 108 23.93 -15.30 -11.17
C ILE A 108 25.00 -15.83 -12.13
N PRO A 109 24.96 -15.48 -13.43
CA PRO A 109 26.08 -15.68 -14.33
C PRO A 109 27.29 -14.86 -13.88
N GLU A 110 28.39 -15.57 -13.72
CA GLU A 110 29.75 -15.10 -13.44
C GLU A 110 30.17 -14.01 -14.43
N GLU A 111 30.43 -12.80 -13.93
CA GLU A 111 31.43 -11.79 -14.38
C GLU A 111 30.98 -10.38 -13.99
N LEU A 112 31.57 -9.83 -12.92
CA LEU A 112 32.33 -8.57 -12.95
C LEU A 112 32.82 -8.18 -11.54
N GLU A 113 34.13 -7.96 -11.53
CA GLU A 113 35.07 -7.55 -10.49
C GLU A 113 34.54 -6.83 -9.23
N VAL A 114 34.94 -7.39 -8.09
CA VAL A 114 34.84 -6.83 -6.74
C VAL A 114 35.85 -5.69 -6.61
N GLN A 115 35.38 -4.48 -6.29
CA GLN A 115 36.22 -3.46 -5.66
C GLN A 115 35.82 -3.36 -4.19
N ASP A 116 36.84 -3.45 -3.34
CA ASP A 116 36.77 -3.41 -1.89
C ASP A 116 36.01 -2.18 -1.37
N ILE A 117 34.92 -2.42 -0.64
CA ILE A 117 34.29 -1.43 0.22
C ILE A 117 34.35 -1.99 1.64
N ASP A 118 35.05 -1.26 2.50
CA ASP A 118 35.19 -1.49 3.93
C ASP A 118 33.83 -1.75 4.58
N GLN A 119 33.67 -2.96 5.13
CA GLN A 119 32.57 -3.29 6.03
C GLN A 119 32.88 -2.70 7.41
N ASP A 120 32.21 -1.61 7.76
CA ASP A 120 32.02 -1.25 9.16
C ASP A 120 30.97 -2.16 9.82
N PRO A 121 31.14 -2.48 11.11
CA PRO A 121 30.55 -3.65 11.73
C PRO A 121 29.05 -3.49 11.99
N ILE A 122 28.38 -4.63 11.84
CA ILE A 122 27.04 -4.92 12.37
C ILE A 122 27.03 -4.53 13.86
N ILE A 123 26.29 -3.48 14.20
CA ILE A 123 25.95 -3.19 15.60
C ILE A 123 24.76 -4.08 15.95
N GLU A 124 25.10 -5.19 16.59
CA GLU A 124 24.25 -5.94 17.50
C GLU A 124 23.63 -5.00 18.54
N GLU A 125 22.35 -5.25 18.81
CA GLU A 125 21.61 -5.01 20.04
C GLU A 125 22.27 -4.16 21.14
N SER A 126 21.62 -3.04 21.45
CA SER A 126 21.47 -2.67 22.86
C SER A 126 20.06 -2.12 23.07
N ALA A 127 19.21 -3.01 23.59
CA ALA A 127 17.93 -2.70 24.17
C ALA A 127 18.10 -1.64 25.26
N GLU A 128 17.54 -0.47 25.02
CA GLU A 128 17.09 0.41 26.09
C GLU A 128 15.56 0.24 26.17
N VAL A 129 15.15 -0.98 26.53
CA VAL A 129 13.78 -1.33 26.88
C VAL A 129 13.80 -1.46 28.39
N LEU A 130 12.92 -0.74 29.09
CA LEU A 130 12.64 -0.98 30.51
C LEU A 130 12.46 -2.50 30.70
N SER A 131 13.46 -3.16 31.28
CA SER A 131 13.51 -4.61 31.42
C SER A 131 12.56 -5.03 32.53
N TYR A 132 11.26 -4.99 32.25
CA TYR A 132 10.29 -5.65 33.11
C TYR A 132 10.60 -7.14 33.09
N THR A 133 10.94 -7.66 34.25
CA THR A 133 11.09 -9.11 34.42
C THR A 133 9.69 -9.76 34.39
N PRO A 134 9.59 -11.01 33.92
CA PRO A 134 8.32 -11.75 33.97
C PRO A 134 7.69 -11.76 35.38
N GLU A 135 8.51 -11.80 36.42
CA GLU A 135 8.07 -11.78 37.83
C GLU A 135 7.44 -10.44 38.23
N GLU A 136 7.99 -9.31 37.77
CA GLU A 136 7.41 -7.99 38.03
C GLU A 136 6.05 -7.84 37.36
N LEU A 137 5.89 -8.37 36.14
CA LEU A 137 4.59 -8.37 35.44
C LEU A 137 3.55 -9.22 36.18
N ILE A 138 3.94 -10.35 36.77
CA ILE A 138 3.05 -11.17 37.62
C ILE A 138 2.68 -10.43 38.91
N GLU A 139 3.62 -9.74 39.56
CA GLU A 139 3.33 -8.99 40.79
C GLU A 139 2.38 -7.81 40.52
N GLU A 140 2.56 -7.10 39.40
CA GLU A 140 1.64 -6.07 38.94
C GLU A 140 0.26 -6.63 38.62
N ALA A 141 0.19 -7.79 37.94
CA ALA A 141 -1.07 -8.45 37.65
C ALA A 141 -1.83 -8.83 38.94
N HIS A 142 -1.15 -9.33 39.97
CA HIS A 142 -1.80 -9.60 41.27
C HIS A 142 -2.37 -8.33 41.92
N LYS A 143 -1.66 -7.20 41.87
CA LYS A 143 -2.15 -5.92 42.39
C LYS A 143 -3.40 -5.44 41.63
N LEU A 144 -3.46 -5.67 40.32
CA LEU A 144 -4.62 -5.34 39.48
C LEU A 144 -5.83 -6.23 39.82
N VAL A 145 -5.62 -7.52 40.12
CA VAL A 145 -6.69 -8.41 40.59
C VAL A 145 -7.26 -7.95 41.94
N GLU A 146 -6.44 -7.41 42.85
CA GLU A 146 -6.90 -6.90 44.15
C GLU A 146 -7.81 -5.65 44.03
N ILE A 147 -7.69 -4.89 42.95
CA ILE A 147 -8.50 -3.69 42.68
C ILE A 147 -9.62 -3.93 41.65
N ASP A 148 -9.95 -5.20 41.38
CA ASP A 148 -10.98 -5.64 40.44
C ASP A 148 -10.73 -5.23 38.96
N GLU A 149 -9.49 -4.90 38.58
CA GLU A 149 -9.07 -4.59 37.19
C GLU A 149 -8.63 -5.87 36.46
N PHE A 150 -9.56 -6.81 36.31
CA PHE A 150 -9.27 -8.15 35.79
C PHE A 150 -8.74 -8.19 34.36
N ASP A 151 -9.22 -7.31 33.48
CA ASP A 151 -8.80 -7.31 32.07
C ASP A 151 -7.35 -6.83 31.91
N GLU A 152 -6.94 -5.80 32.67
CA GLU A 152 -5.57 -5.31 32.69
C GLU A 152 -4.61 -6.32 33.35
N ALA A 153 -5.08 -7.07 34.36
CA ALA A 153 -4.32 -8.16 34.96
C ALA A 153 -4.04 -9.29 33.96
N ILE A 154 -5.01 -9.66 33.13
CA ILE A 154 -4.86 -10.70 32.09
C ILE A 154 -3.85 -10.25 31.03
N ASP A 155 -3.91 -9.00 30.57
CA ASP A 155 -2.94 -8.45 29.62
C ASP A 155 -1.49 -8.50 30.16
N LYS A 156 -1.32 -8.32 31.47
CA LYS A 156 -0.01 -8.42 32.14
C LYS A 156 0.49 -9.86 32.22
N TYR A 157 -0.40 -10.82 32.50
CA TYR A 157 -0.05 -12.25 32.43
C TYR A 157 0.32 -12.70 31.01
N ASP A 158 -0.39 -12.24 29.98
CA ASP A 158 -0.06 -12.56 28.58
C ASP A 158 1.30 -12.00 28.17
N LYS A 159 1.67 -10.82 28.67
CA LYS A 159 3.01 -10.26 28.48
C LYS A 159 4.09 -11.09 29.20
N ALA A 160 3.82 -11.55 30.43
CA ALA A 160 4.74 -12.44 31.14
C ALA A 160 4.93 -13.77 30.40
N ILE A 161 3.87 -14.35 29.82
CA ILE A 161 3.96 -15.58 29.01
C ILE A 161 4.84 -15.36 27.77
N LYS A 162 4.74 -14.21 27.10
CA LYS A 162 5.59 -13.91 25.95
C LYS A 162 7.07 -13.90 26.33
N LEU A 163 7.43 -13.28 27.45
CA LEU A 163 8.80 -13.27 27.95
C LEU A 163 9.29 -14.66 28.37
N PHE A 164 8.47 -15.45 29.06
CA PHE A 164 8.85 -16.83 29.43
C PHE A 164 9.01 -17.77 28.21
N ARG A 165 8.30 -17.51 27.11
CA ARG A 165 8.50 -18.23 25.84
C ARG A 165 9.84 -17.90 25.19
N GLU A 166 10.30 -16.67 25.32
CA GLU A 166 11.61 -16.23 24.85
C GLU A 166 12.74 -16.89 25.67
N ASP A 167 12.53 -17.03 26.99
CA ASP A 167 13.48 -17.67 27.92
C ASP A 167 13.39 -19.21 27.99
N LYS A 168 12.45 -19.82 27.26
CA LYS A 168 12.19 -21.28 27.22
C LYS A 168 11.88 -21.91 28.60
N THR A 169 11.23 -21.16 29.50
CA THR A 169 10.83 -21.65 30.82
C THR A 169 9.38 -22.15 30.83
N ASP A 170 9.14 -23.29 30.18
CA ASP A 170 7.79 -23.85 30.00
C ASP A 170 7.04 -24.13 31.32
N SER A 171 7.75 -24.45 32.41
CA SER A 171 7.15 -24.69 33.73
C SER A 171 6.56 -23.44 34.38
N GLU A 172 7.06 -22.26 34.01
CA GLU A 172 6.56 -20.98 34.55
C GLU A 172 5.37 -20.48 33.74
N ILE A 173 5.33 -20.78 32.44
CA ILE A 173 4.15 -20.54 31.58
C ILE A 173 2.92 -21.26 32.14
N GLU A 174 3.04 -22.53 32.53
CA GLU A 174 1.93 -23.30 33.11
C GLU A 174 1.42 -22.64 34.41
N ARG A 175 2.36 -22.12 35.23
CA ARG A 175 2.02 -21.38 36.45
C ARG A 175 1.31 -20.06 36.17
N VAL A 176 1.66 -19.36 35.09
CA VAL A 176 0.96 -18.13 34.69
C VAL A 176 -0.45 -18.44 34.19
N TYR A 177 -0.64 -19.54 33.44
CA TYR A 177 -1.98 -19.99 33.06
C TYR A 177 -2.86 -20.30 34.28
N GLU A 178 -2.31 -20.92 35.34
CA GLU A 178 -3.06 -21.09 36.61
C GLU A 178 -3.49 -19.76 37.25
N PHE A 179 -2.68 -18.69 37.10
CA PHE A 179 -3.05 -17.37 37.60
C PHE A 179 -4.14 -16.71 36.75
N ILE A 180 -4.12 -16.90 35.43
CA ILE A 180 -5.17 -16.45 34.52
C ILE A 180 -6.50 -17.14 34.87
N ASP A 181 -6.48 -18.46 35.11
CA ASP A 181 -7.68 -19.20 35.51
C ASP A 181 -8.27 -18.67 36.83
N LYS A 182 -7.42 -18.45 37.84
CA LYS A 182 -7.84 -17.82 39.11
C LYS A 182 -8.39 -16.41 38.91
N CYS A 183 -7.86 -15.65 37.95
CA CYS A 183 -8.35 -14.31 37.60
C CYS A 183 -9.77 -14.39 37.02
N TYR A 184 -10.03 -15.35 36.12
CA TYR A 184 -11.38 -15.58 35.57
C TYR A 184 -12.38 -16.05 36.63
N ASP A 185 -11.96 -16.93 37.54
CA ASP A 185 -12.80 -17.37 38.67
C ASP A 185 -13.15 -16.19 39.58
N ALA A 186 -12.16 -15.36 39.94
CA ALA A 186 -12.37 -14.15 40.74
C ALA A 186 -13.31 -13.15 40.05
N LYS A 187 -13.14 -12.93 38.74
CA LYS A 187 -14.03 -12.10 37.92
C LYS A 187 -15.46 -12.65 37.91
N ALA A 188 -15.62 -13.97 37.80
CA ALA A 188 -16.93 -14.62 37.82
C ALA A 188 -17.59 -14.53 39.20
N GLU A 189 -16.84 -14.64 40.29
CA GLU A 189 -17.35 -14.42 41.64
C GLU A 189 -17.76 -12.97 41.88
N PHE A 190 -16.94 -12.01 41.43
CA PHE A 190 -17.26 -10.58 41.49
C PHE A 190 -18.58 -10.27 40.80
N LEU A 191 -18.81 -10.85 39.61
CA LEU A 191 -20.06 -10.69 38.86
C LEU A 191 -21.26 -11.41 39.49
N LYS A 192 -21.02 -12.46 40.30
CA LYS A 192 -22.05 -13.22 41.02
C LYS A 192 -22.43 -12.61 42.36
N ARG A 193 -21.63 -11.70 42.93
CA ARG A 193 -22.00 -11.00 44.16
C ARG A 193 -23.30 -10.23 43.90
N PRO A 194 -24.42 -10.60 44.55
CA PRO A 194 -25.65 -9.85 44.38
C PRO A 194 -25.40 -8.41 44.82
N LYS A 195 -25.95 -7.44 44.08
CA LYS A 195 -26.08 -6.06 44.54
C LYS A 195 -27.10 -6.02 45.69
N GLU A 196 -26.79 -6.67 46.80
CA GLU A 196 -27.58 -6.65 48.02
C GLU A 196 -27.16 -5.46 48.86
N GLY A 197 -28.08 -4.51 48.92
CA GLY A 197 -27.92 -3.28 49.69
C GLY A 197 -29.12 -2.36 49.62
N VAL A 198 -30.35 -2.88 49.59
CA VAL A 198 -31.53 -2.19 50.15
C VAL A 198 -32.47 -3.26 50.74
N GLU A 199 -32.90 -3.01 51.99
CA GLU A 199 -33.80 -3.77 52.88
C GLU A 199 -33.11 -4.85 53.76
N ALA A 200 -33.07 -4.80 55.10
CA ALA A 200 -33.77 -3.95 56.07
C ALA A 200 -33.07 -3.90 57.46
N GLU A 201 -33.44 -2.84 58.21
CA GLU A 201 -33.34 -2.62 59.67
C GLU A 201 -32.01 -2.21 60.34
N ARG A 202 -31.81 -0.89 60.49
CA ARG A 202 -31.86 -0.16 61.78
C ARG A 202 -31.61 1.35 61.60
N GLU A 203 -32.59 2.13 62.08
CA GLU A 203 -32.56 3.53 62.55
C GLU A 203 -31.39 4.45 62.11
N GLU A 204 -31.68 5.40 61.19
CA GLU A 204 -31.28 6.83 61.15
C GLU A 204 -31.33 7.37 59.69
N PRO A 205 -32.42 8.01 59.24
CA PRO A 205 -32.62 8.35 57.84
C PRO A 205 -32.27 9.81 57.53
N VAL A 206 -30.99 10.19 57.46
CA VAL A 206 -30.61 11.48 56.82
C VAL A 206 -29.24 11.44 56.08
N LEU A 207 -28.25 10.64 56.49
CA LEU A 207 -26.87 10.77 55.96
C LEU A 207 -26.47 9.82 54.80
N VAL A 208 -27.31 8.84 54.44
CA VAL A 208 -26.94 7.76 53.49
C VAL A 208 -27.33 8.08 52.03
N GLU A 209 -28.40 8.85 51.81
CA GLU A 209 -28.81 9.26 50.44
C GLU A 209 -27.85 10.25 49.80
N GLU A 210 -27.26 11.15 50.60
CA GLU A 210 -26.31 12.16 50.14
C GLU A 210 -24.96 11.53 49.75
N SER A 211 -24.49 10.54 50.53
CA SER A 211 -23.25 9.81 50.25
C SER A 211 -23.35 8.84 49.07
N ALA A 212 -24.53 8.25 48.81
CA ALA A 212 -24.79 7.43 47.62
C ALA A 212 -24.92 8.27 46.33
N LYS A 213 -25.53 9.46 46.40
CA LYS A 213 -25.54 10.44 45.30
C LYS A 213 -24.14 10.97 45.01
N LEU A 214 -23.36 11.31 46.04
CA LEU A 214 -21.95 11.73 45.91
C LEU A 214 -21.05 10.65 45.32
N LYS A 215 -21.29 9.36 45.58
CA LYS A 215 -20.55 8.24 44.97
C LYS A 215 -20.86 8.08 43.48
N LYS A 216 -22.14 8.12 43.08
CA LYS A 216 -22.54 8.09 41.66
C LYS A 216 -22.02 9.31 40.89
N GLU A 217 -22.08 10.49 41.49
CA GLU A 217 -21.59 11.72 40.87
C GLU A 217 -20.05 11.75 40.73
N LYS A 218 -19.32 11.08 41.64
CA LYS A 218 -17.88 10.84 41.51
C LYS A 218 -17.55 9.86 40.37
N GLU A 219 -18.24 8.71 40.31
CA GLU A 219 -18.04 7.73 39.23
C GLU A 219 -18.37 8.32 37.85
N GLU A 220 -19.41 9.13 37.75
CA GLU A 220 -19.80 9.79 36.50
C GLU A 220 -18.79 10.86 36.08
N LYS A 221 -18.25 11.64 37.03
CA LYS A 221 -17.14 12.57 36.77
C LYS A 221 -15.86 11.87 36.33
N GLU A 222 -15.53 10.72 36.93
CA GLU A 222 -14.33 9.96 36.59
C GLU A 222 -14.45 9.35 35.18
N LYS A 223 -15.62 8.82 34.81
CA LYS A 223 -15.90 8.37 33.44
C LYS A 223 -15.81 9.53 32.44
N LEU A 224 -16.36 10.69 32.79
CA LEU A 224 -16.29 11.88 31.93
C LEU A 224 -14.84 12.36 31.73
N GLN A 225 -14.01 12.27 32.78
CA GLN A 225 -12.57 12.58 32.70
C GLN A 225 -11.81 11.59 31.82
N LYS A 226 -12.07 10.28 31.95
CA LYS A 226 -11.45 9.26 31.09
C LYS A 226 -11.84 9.46 29.62
N VAL A 227 -13.11 9.77 29.33
CA VAL A 227 -13.56 10.07 27.96
C VAL A 227 -12.88 11.33 27.41
N ALA A 228 -12.80 12.40 28.19
CA ALA A 228 -12.14 13.63 27.78
C ALA A 228 -10.63 13.43 27.55
N GLU A 229 -9.97 12.57 28.31
CA GLU A 229 -8.54 12.25 28.13
C GLU A 229 -8.30 11.43 26.86
N ILE A 230 -9.16 10.45 26.56
CA ILE A 230 -9.11 9.67 25.32
C ILE A 230 -9.34 10.59 24.11
N GLU A 231 -10.33 11.48 24.18
CA GLU A 231 -10.62 12.43 23.10
C GLU A 231 -9.45 13.39 22.87
N LYS A 232 -8.81 13.86 23.94
CA LYS A 232 -7.60 14.68 23.85
C LYS A 232 -6.45 13.94 23.18
N LYS A 233 -6.19 12.67 23.56
CA LYS A 233 -5.15 11.84 22.93
C LYS A 233 -5.40 11.65 21.43
N LYS A 234 -6.67 11.43 21.02
CA LYS A 234 -7.05 11.31 19.61
C LYS A 234 -6.78 12.60 18.83
N VAL A 235 -7.15 13.75 19.36
CA VAL A 235 -6.89 15.04 18.73
C VAL A 235 -5.38 15.29 18.58
N GLU A 236 -4.59 14.97 19.59
CA GLU A 236 -3.12 15.08 19.54
C GLU A 236 -2.50 14.16 18.47
N GLU A 237 -3.05 12.96 18.29
CA GLU A 237 -2.62 11.99 17.27
C GLU A 237 -3.01 12.45 15.85
N GLU A 238 -4.22 12.97 15.66
CA GLU A 238 -4.67 13.56 14.39
C GLU A 238 -3.83 14.78 13.99
N ASP A 239 -3.54 15.68 14.93
CA ASP A 239 -2.72 16.86 14.66
C ASP A 239 -1.27 16.48 14.34
N PHE A 240 -0.75 15.43 14.98
CA PHE A 240 0.56 14.87 14.67
C PHE A 240 0.60 14.28 13.25
N GLN A 241 -0.42 13.51 12.86
CA GLN A 241 -0.54 12.94 11.52
C GLN A 241 -0.61 14.03 10.45
N LYS A 242 -1.47 15.05 10.64
CA LYS A 242 -1.59 16.19 9.72
C LYS A 242 -0.26 16.89 9.52
N ARG A 243 0.51 17.08 10.58
CA ARG A 243 1.83 17.71 10.49
C ARG A 243 2.78 16.89 9.60
N ILE A 244 2.80 15.57 9.76
CA ILE A 244 3.59 14.67 8.91
C ILE A 244 3.14 14.79 7.45
N ASP A 245 1.83 14.72 7.21
CA ASP A 245 1.27 14.79 5.86
C ASP A 245 1.63 16.10 5.15
N GLU A 246 1.59 17.23 5.87
CA GLU A 246 2.01 18.54 5.34
C GLU A 246 3.49 18.56 4.94
N MET A 247 4.37 18.01 5.78
CA MET A 247 5.81 17.94 5.51
C MET A 247 6.10 17.08 4.27
N VAL A 248 5.45 15.91 4.17
CA VAL A 248 5.60 14.99 3.04
C VAL A 248 5.04 15.59 1.76
N THR A 249 3.84 16.17 1.82
CA THR A 249 3.20 16.83 0.66
C THR A 249 4.07 17.94 0.10
N LYS A 250 4.73 18.71 0.96
CA LYS A 250 5.66 19.77 0.53
C LYS A 250 6.84 19.19 -0.23
N VAL A 251 7.45 18.13 0.28
CA VAL A 251 8.59 17.45 -0.36
C VAL A 251 8.19 16.86 -1.71
N ASP A 252 7.07 16.15 -1.75
CA ASP A 252 6.59 15.48 -2.96
C ASP A 252 6.27 16.49 -4.07
N ASN A 253 5.68 17.63 -3.72
CA ASN A 253 5.43 18.72 -4.67
C ASN A 253 6.75 19.29 -5.23
N SER A 254 7.75 19.52 -4.38
CA SER A 254 9.06 20.01 -4.82
C SER A 254 9.78 19.02 -5.74
N ILE A 255 9.74 17.72 -5.43
CA ILE A 255 10.31 16.67 -6.29
C ILE A 255 9.59 16.65 -7.65
N ARG A 256 8.26 16.68 -7.64
CA ARG A 256 7.45 16.61 -8.86
C ARG A 256 7.64 17.85 -9.75
N GLU A 257 7.78 19.03 -9.17
CA GLU A 257 8.10 20.25 -9.90
C GLU A 257 9.48 20.16 -10.54
N TYR A 258 10.48 19.73 -9.78
CA TYR A 258 11.83 19.51 -10.29
C TYR A 258 11.89 18.50 -11.44
N GLU A 259 11.23 17.35 -11.30
CA GLU A 259 11.20 16.32 -12.35
C GLU A 259 10.55 16.82 -13.66
N ARG A 260 9.58 17.73 -13.56
CA ARG A 260 8.95 18.36 -14.72
C ARG A 260 9.95 19.27 -15.44
N GLU A 261 10.61 20.15 -14.69
CA GLU A 261 11.58 21.10 -15.25
C GLU A 261 12.76 20.39 -15.91
N ILE A 262 13.25 19.31 -15.30
CA ILE A 262 14.31 18.47 -15.88
C ILE A 262 13.85 17.81 -17.19
N ARG A 263 12.57 17.38 -17.27
CA ARG A 263 11.99 16.81 -18.50
C ARG A 263 11.84 17.85 -19.61
N GLU A 264 11.62 19.11 -19.25
CA GLU A 264 11.58 20.26 -20.17
C GLU A 264 12.98 20.73 -20.59
N GLY A 265 14.04 20.17 -19.99
CA GLY A 265 15.44 20.43 -20.34
C GLY A 265 16.10 21.52 -19.49
N HIS A 266 15.47 21.95 -18.40
CA HIS A 266 15.98 22.98 -17.49
C HIS A 266 16.92 22.38 -16.43
N PHE A 267 18.16 22.09 -16.81
CA PHE A 267 19.18 21.50 -15.94
C PHE A 267 19.88 22.47 -14.96
N ASP A 268 19.49 23.75 -14.97
CA ASP A 268 20.11 24.78 -14.14
C ASP A 268 19.51 24.86 -12.73
N LEU A 269 18.40 24.16 -12.47
CA LEU A 269 17.75 24.10 -11.15
C LEU A 269 18.53 23.22 -10.19
N GLU A 270 18.45 23.50 -8.90
CA GLU A 270 19.06 22.68 -7.84
C GLU A 270 18.13 21.51 -7.49
N PRO A 271 18.65 20.27 -7.30
CA PRO A 271 17.81 19.11 -7.06
C PRO A 271 17.25 19.13 -5.63
N PRO A 272 15.94 18.97 -5.43
CA PRO A 272 15.31 19.02 -4.11
C PRO A 272 15.56 17.77 -3.26
N PHE A 273 16.29 16.77 -3.78
CA PHE A 273 16.49 15.49 -3.11
C PHE A 273 17.24 15.61 -1.78
N GLU A 274 18.13 16.60 -1.62
CA GLU A 274 18.84 16.83 -0.34
C GLU A 274 17.89 17.34 0.75
N GLU A 275 17.01 18.26 0.40
CA GLU A 275 15.97 18.76 1.31
C GLU A 275 14.94 17.67 1.63
N ALA A 276 14.57 16.86 0.64
CA ALA A 276 13.69 15.70 0.81
C ALA A 276 14.27 14.70 1.82
N ILE A 277 15.55 14.34 1.70
CA ILE A 277 16.24 13.44 2.64
C ILE A 277 16.19 14.01 4.06
N LYS A 278 16.41 15.32 4.23
CA LYS A 278 16.37 15.95 5.55
C LYS A 278 14.98 15.88 6.16
N THR A 279 13.94 16.22 5.40
CA THR A 279 12.56 16.18 5.87
C THR A 279 12.12 14.76 6.21
N TYR A 280 12.40 13.77 5.36
CA TYR A 280 12.06 12.37 5.68
C TYR A 280 12.83 11.84 6.89
N LYS A 281 14.07 12.28 7.14
CA LYS A 281 14.78 11.98 8.39
C LYS A 281 14.05 12.56 9.60
N GLU A 282 13.60 13.81 9.51
CA GLU A 282 12.85 14.47 10.58
C GLU A 282 11.54 13.71 10.87
N VAL A 283 10.77 13.38 9.83
CA VAL A 283 9.54 12.59 9.93
C VAL A 283 9.81 11.22 10.57
N ARG A 284 10.89 10.55 10.16
CA ARG A 284 11.28 9.26 10.74
C ARG A 284 11.55 9.37 12.23
N GLU A 285 12.30 10.38 12.68
CA GLU A 285 12.58 10.56 14.11
C GLU A 285 11.28 10.87 14.89
N MET A 286 10.41 11.74 14.36
CA MET A 286 9.10 12.02 14.96
C MET A 286 8.26 10.75 15.13
N LEU A 287 8.27 9.84 14.14
CA LEU A 287 7.56 8.56 14.21
C LEU A 287 8.18 7.59 15.22
N ARG A 288 9.52 7.59 15.37
CA ARG A 288 10.21 6.78 16.39
C ARG A 288 9.89 7.26 17.80
N ASP A 289 9.81 8.57 18.03
CA ASP A 289 9.44 9.15 19.32
C ASP A 289 8.02 8.76 19.76
N LYS A 290 7.15 8.40 18.80
CA LYS A 290 5.79 7.89 19.02
C LYS A 290 5.68 6.36 19.00
N GLU A 291 6.82 5.66 18.91
CA GLU A 291 6.91 4.20 18.77
C GLU A 291 6.22 3.61 17.53
N TRP A 292 5.97 4.42 16.50
CA TRP A 292 5.39 3.99 15.22
C TRP A 292 6.47 3.41 14.29
N ARG A 293 6.98 2.24 14.67
CA ARG A 293 8.16 1.62 14.06
C ARG A 293 7.95 1.24 12.60
N ASP A 294 6.78 0.74 12.25
CA ASP A 294 6.47 0.30 10.89
C ASP A 294 6.46 1.48 9.92
N GLN A 295 5.81 2.58 10.32
CA GLN A 295 5.79 3.82 9.56
C GLN A 295 7.19 4.42 9.45
N ALA A 296 7.98 4.43 10.54
CA ALA A 296 9.37 4.89 10.50
C ALA A 296 10.25 4.06 9.54
N ALA A 297 10.01 2.75 9.44
CA ALA A 297 10.71 1.88 8.50
C ALA A 297 10.40 2.24 7.03
N LEU A 298 9.15 2.64 6.71
CA LEU A 298 8.78 3.12 5.37
C LEU A 298 9.57 4.37 4.98
N TYR A 299 9.66 5.35 5.88
CA TYR A 299 10.45 6.57 5.60
C TYR A 299 11.95 6.30 5.50
N THR A 300 12.46 5.25 6.14
CA THR A 300 13.84 4.81 5.94
C THR A 300 14.09 4.37 4.50
N LYS A 301 13.18 3.56 3.94
CA LYS A 301 13.23 3.17 2.52
C LYS A 301 13.14 4.40 1.61
N GLN A 302 12.25 5.34 1.92
CA GLN A 302 12.08 6.57 1.14
C GLN A 302 13.35 7.43 1.13
N ILE A 303 14.05 7.54 2.26
CA ILE A 303 15.35 8.22 2.35
C ILE A 303 16.36 7.59 1.40
N ASP A 304 16.41 6.26 1.32
CA ASP A 304 17.37 5.56 0.46
C ASP A 304 17.05 5.73 -1.02
N VAL A 305 15.76 5.71 -1.40
CA VAL A 305 15.33 6.07 -2.76
C VAL A 305 15.77 7.48 -3.12
N MET A 306 15.61 8.45 -2.22
CA MET A 306 16.03 9.83 -2.49
C MET A 306 17.55 9.98 -2.63
N LYS A 307 18.35 9.22 -1.87
CA LYS A 307 19.81 9.18 -2.06
C LYS A 307 20.18 8.64 -3.44
N GLN A 308 19.53 7.55 -3.87
CA GLN A 308 19.76 6.99 -5.20
C GLN A 308 19.39 7.97 -6.32
N ASN A 309 18.28 8.70 -6.17
CA ASN A 309 17.85 9.71 -7.13
C ASN A 309 18.83 10.89 -7.19
N LEU A 310 19.34 11.35 -6.05
CA LEU A 310 20.38 12.37 -5.99
C LEU A 310 21.66 11.93 -6.72
N GLU A 311 22.07 10.67 -6.58
CA GLU A 311 23.25 10.14 -7.28
C GLU A 311 23.02 10.03 -8.79
N LYS A 312 21.84 9.55 -9.22
CA LYS A 312 21.44 9.52 -10.63
C LYS A 312 21.43 10.92 -11.24
N ASP A 313 20.93 11.91 -10.51
CA ASP A 313 20.90 13.30 -10.95
C ASP A 313 22.32 13.87 -11.15
N LYS A 314 23.23 13.62 -10.21
CA LYS A 314 24.65 14.00 -10.33
C LYS A 314 25.28 13.41 -11.60
N LYS A 315 25.07 12.11 -11.85
CA LYS A 315 25.55 11.43 -13.07
C LYS A 315 24.96 12.06 -14.33
N LEU A 316 23.67 12.41 -14.30
CA LEU A 316 22.99 13.01 -15.44
C LEU A 316 23.56 14.41 -15.76
N ARG A 317 23.82 15.23 -14.74
CA ARG A 317 24.47 16.54 -14.91
C ARG A 317 25.90 16.43 -15.44
N GLU A 318 26.67 15.44 -15.00
CA GLU A 318 28.01 15.19 -15.53
C GLU A 318 27.99 14.84 -17.02
N VAL A 319 27.03 14.01 -17.46
CA VAL A 319 26.87 13.66 -18.87
C VAL A 319 26.49 14.90 -19.68
N GLU A 320 25.56 15.71 -19.18
CA GLU A 320 25.12 16.93 -19.85
C GLU A 320 26.24 17.98 -19.95
N ALA A 321 27.04 18.14 -18.90
CA ALA A 321 28.22 18.99 -18.92
C ALA A 321 29.26 18.52 -19.95
N LYS A 322 29.52 17.21 -20.04
CA LYS A 322 30.41 16.62 -21.05
C LYS A 322 29.88 16.83 -22.48
N LYS A 323 28.57 16.74 -22.70
CA LYS A 323 27.94 17.05 -24.00
C LYS A 323 28.16 18.51 -24.38
N ARG A 324 27.83 19.45 -23.49
CA ARG A 324 28.06 20.88 -23.73
C ARG A 324 29.53 21.20 -24.03
N GLU A 325 30.46 20.55 -23.33
CA GLU A 325 31.89 20.73 -23.60
C GLU A 325 32.30 20.22 -24.99
N LYS A 326 31.79 19.05 -25.40
CA LYS A 326 32.00 18.50 -26.75
C LYS A 326 31.42 19.41 -27.82
N ASP A 327 30.20 19.91 -27.63
CA ASP A 327 29.54 20.81 -28.58
C ASP A 327 30.30 22.13 -28.69
N LYS A 328 30.78 22.67 -27.57
CA LYS A 328 31.65 23.86 -27.56
C LYS A 328 32.95 23.61 -28.33
N LYS A 329 33.64 22.48 -28.07
CA LYS A 329 34.86 22.10 -28.82
C LYS A 329 34.59 21.94 -30.30
N TYR A 330 33.44 21.35 -30.67
CA TYR A 330 33.03 21.21 -32.07
C TYR A 330 32.80 22.58 -32.73
N LEU A 331 32.05 23.48 -32.10
CA LEU A 331 31.83 24.84 -32.60
C LEU A 331 33.14 25.65 -32.70
N ASP A 332 34.05 25.49 -31.74
CA ASP A 332 35.36 26.14 -31.78
C ASP A 332 36.23 25.55 -32.91
N SER A 333 36.15 24.24 -33.18
CA SER A 333 36.82 23.62 -34.33
C SER A 333 36.27 24.11 -35.67
N LEU A 334 34.96 24.33 -35.77
CA LEU A 334 34.29 24.92 -36.93
C LEU A 334 34.71 26.38 -37.16
N LYS A 335 34.89 27.16 -36.10
CA LYS A 335 35.40 28.54 -36.19
C LYS A 335 36.87 28.58 -36.61
N THR A 336 37.67 27.62 -36.16
CA THR A 336 39.10 27.56 -36.47
C THR A 336 39.36 27.10 -37.91
N LYS A 337 38.46 26.29 -38.50
CA LYS A 337 38.54 25.83 -39.90
C LYS A 337 38.06 26.82 -40.97
N ARG A 338 37.59 28.02 -40.59
CA ARG A 338 37.11 29.03 -41.56
C ARG A 338 38.22 29.77 -42.32
N VAL A 339 39.48 29.40 -42.13
CA VAL A 339 40.62 29.87 -42.93
C VAL A 339 41.32 28.67 -43.56
N GLU A 340 40.72 28.08 -44.60
CA GLU A 340 41.38 27.42 -45.74
C GLU A 340 40.31 26.69 -46.59
N GLY A 341 40.09 27.20 -47.80
CA GLY A 341 38.96 26.84 -48.69
C GLY A 341 39.00 25.46 -49.34
N ALA A 342 39.54 24.44 -48.67
CA ALA A 342 39.66 23.07 -49.20
C ALA A 342 38.65 22.06 -48.60
N ASP A 343 37.86 22.43 -47.57
CA ASP A 343 37.04 21.48 -46.79
C ASP A 343 35.51 21.54 -47.09
N ILE A 344 35.05 22.35 -48.06
CA ILE A 344 33.61 22.47 -48.40
C ILE A 344 33.08 21.21 -49.12
N GLU A 345 33.91 20.56 -49.92
CA GLU A 345 33.50 19.39 -50.71
C GLU A 345 33.36 18.14 -49.83
N LYS A 346 34.29 17.94 -48.88
CA LYS A 346 34.18 16.89 -47.85
C LYS A 346 33.00 17.10 -46.90
N ALA A 347 32.68 18.36 -46.56
CA ALA A 347 31.54 18.66 -45.71
C ALA A 347 30.21 18.32 -46.41
N ARG A 348 30.08 18.59 -47.72
CA ARG A 348 28.91 18.17 -48.50
C ARG A 348 28.79 16.66 -48.61
N GLU A 349 29.90 15.96 -48.81
CA GLU A 349 29.93 14.50 -48.92
C GLU A 349 29.53 13.80 -47.60
N ILE A 350 29.89 14.40 -46.46
CA ILE A 350 29.43 13.93 -45.13
C ILE A 350 27.95 14.23 -44.91
N GLU A 351 27.47 15.40 -45.35
CA GLU A 351 26.05 15.78 -45.20
C GLU A 351 25.13 14.92 -46.09
N GLU A 352 25.57 14.57 -47.30
CA GLU A 352 24.84 13.65 -48.19
C GLU A 352 24.78 12.24 -47.61
N LYS A 353 25.90 11.71 -47.08
CA LYS A 353 25.91 10.41 -46.38
C LYS A 353 24.96 10.37 -45.19
N HIS A 354 24.92 11.45 -44.40
CA HIS A 354 24.01 11.52 -43.26
C HIS A 354 22.54 11.53 -43.69
N LYS A 355 22.20 12.20 -44.81
CA LYS A 355 20.83 12.19 -45.36
C LYS A 355 20.45 10.80 -45.87
N GLU A 356 21.36 10.12 -46.56
CA GLU A 356 21.15 8.75 -47.02
C GLU A 356 20.92 7.78 -45.87
N ASP A 357 21.70 7.89 -44.79
CA ASP A 357 21.53 7.04 -43.60
C ASP A 357 20.23 7.35 -42.85
N GLU A 358 19.78 8.62 -42.81
CA GLU A 358 18.50 9.00 -42.20
C GLU A 358 17.29 8.48 -43.00
N GLU A 359 17.31 8.60 -44.33
CA GLU A 359 16.26 8.05 -45.20
C GLU A 359 16.21 6.51 -45.10
N PHE A 360 17.38 5.89 -45.00
CA PHE A 360 17.51 4.45 -44.81
C PHE A 360 16.93 3.99 -43.46
N GLN A 361 17.22 4.71 -42.38
CA GLN A 361 16.66 4.43 -41.06
C GLN A 361 15.13 4.54 -41.07
N LYS A 362 14.57 5.60 -41.69
CA LYS A 362 13.12 5.77 -41.81
C LYS A 362 12.45 4.59 -42.52
N LYS A 363 13.08 4.06 -43.58
CA LYS A 363 12.57 2.89 -44.29
C LYS A 363 12.53 1.64 -43.41
N ILE A 364 13.56 1.43 -42.60
CA ILE A 364 13.60 0.31 -41.63
C ILE A 364 12.49 0.49 -40.59
N ASP A 365 12.36 1.69 -40.02
CA ASP A 365 11.36 2.00 -39.00
C ASP A 365 9.94 1.78 -39.53
N GLU A 366 9.66 2.15 -40.78
CA GLU A 366 8.37 1.90 -41.43
C GLU A 366 8.06 0.40 -41.59
N MET A 367 9.05 -0.42 -41.97
CA MET A 367 8.89 -1.87 -42.10
C MET A 367 8.59 -2.51 -40.73
N VAL A 368 9.34 -2.13 -39.70
CA VAL A 368 9.17 -2.65 -38.34
C VAL A 368 7.84 -2.22 -37.74
N THR A 369 7.45 -0.95 -37.94
CA THR A 369 6.18 -0.42 -37.42
C THR A 369 4.98 -1.18 -38.00
N LYS A 370 5.03 -1.54 -39.29
CA LYS A 370 3.97 -2.35 -39.92
C LYS A 370 3.84 -3.72 -39.27
N VAL A 371 4.97 -4.39 -39.03
CA VAL A 371 5.01 -5.70 -38.36
C VAL A 371 4.44 -5.61 -36.94
N ASP A 372 4.87 -4.59 -36.18
CA ASP A 372 4.43 -4.40 -34.80
C ASP A 372 2.92 -4.12 -34.72
N ILE A 373 2.37 -3.34 -35.66
CA ILE A 373 0.92 -3.10 -35.76
C ILE A 373 0.19 -4.41 -36.01
N SER A 374 0.61 -5.20 -37.01
CA SER A 374 -0.03 -6.47 -37.34
C SER A 374 -0.03 -7.47 -36.18
N ILE A 375 1.09 -7.58 -35.46
CA ILE A 375 1.19 -8.44 -34.28
C ILE A 375 0.25 -7.97 -33.16
N ARG A 376 0.20 -6.65 -32.90
CA ARG A 376 -0.68 -6.10 -31.86
C ARG A 376 -2.15 -6.25 -32.19
N GLU A 377 -2.53 -6.10 -33.45
CA GLU A 377 -3.91 -6.30 -33.92
C GLU A 377 -4.33 -7.76 -33.75
N TYR A 378 -3.44 -8.70 -34.10
CA TYR A 378 -3.66 -10.12 -33.86
C TYR A 378 -3.79 -10.44 -32.36
N ASP A 379 -2.85 -10.00 -31.53
CA ASP A 379 -2.88 -10.20 -30.07
C ASP A 379 -4.13 -9.59 -29.42
N ARG A 380 -4.68 -8.51 -29.99
CA ARG A 380 -5.95 -7.92 -29.55
C ARG A 380 -7.14 -8.79 -29.96
N ALA A 381 -7.18 -9.21 -31.22
CA ALA A 381 -8.28 -10.01 -31.73
C ALA A 381 -8.41 -11.37 -31.02
N ILE A 382 -7.29 -12.01 -30.69
CA ILE A 382 -7.27 -13.23 -29.88
C ILE A 382 -7.83 -12.98 -28.47
N ARG A 383 -7.49 -11.85 -27.84
CA ARG A 383 -8.06 -11.46 -26.52
C ARG A 383 -9.56 -11.19 -26.58
N GLU A 384 -10.05 -10.71 -27.70
CA GLU A 384 -11.48 -10.47 -27.96
C GLU A 384 -12.23 -11.76 -28.37
N GLY A 385 -11.53 -12.90 -28.48
CA GLY A 385 -12.11 -14.21 -28.77
C GLY A 385 -12.20 -14.57 -30.26
N TYR A 386 -11.52 -13.84 -31.14
CA TYR A 386 -11.45 -14.13 -32.57
C TYR A 386 -10.28 -15.06 -32.90
N PHE A 387 -10.49 -16.38 -32.78
CA PHE A 387 -9.45 -17.40 -32.98
C PHE A 387 -9.24 -17.84 -34.44
N ASP A 388 -10.14 -17.50 -35.35
CA ASP A 388 -10.06 -17.91 -36.77
C ASP A 388 -9.11 -17.04 -37.61
N LEU A 389 -8.41 -16.07 -37.00
CA LEU A 389 -7.47 -15.19 -37.69
C LEU A 389 -6.13 -15.88 -37.92
N GLU A 390 -5.58 -15.74 -39.12
CA GLU A 390 -4.24 -16.24 -39.42
C GLU A 390 -3.18 -15.42 -38.66
N PRO A 391 -2.24 -16.09 -37.95
CA PRO A 391 -1.20 -15.41 -37.19
C PRO A 391 -0.21 -14.68 -38.12
N PRO A 392 0.09 -13.40 -37.87
CA PRO A 392 0.99 -12.61 -38.73
C PRO A 392 2.47 -12.95 -38.51
N PHE A 393 2.80 -13.96 -37.70
CA PHE A 393 4.19 -14.26 -37.31
C PHE A 393 5.05 -14.71 -38.50
N GLU A 394 4.49 -15.39 -39.51
CA GLU A 394 5.26 -15.79 -40.71
C GLU A 394 5.65 -14.58 -41.57
N GLU A 395 4.77 -13.58 -41.69
CA GLU A 395 5.07 -12.33 -42.41
C GLU A 395 6.03 -11.43 -41.61
N ALA A 396 5.89 -11.41 -40.29
CA ALA A 396 6.81 -10.74 -39.39
C ALA A 396 8.24 -11.28 -39.51
N ILE A 397 8.40 -12.61 -39.53
CA ILE A 397 9.71 -13.26 -39.68
C ILE A 397 10.36 -12.86 -41.00
N LYS A 398 9.63 -12.92 -42.12
CA LYS A 398 10.16 -12.52 -43.44
C LYS A 398 10.60 -11.06 -43.44
N THR A 399 9.80 -10.16 -42.88
CA THR A 399 10.12 -8.74 -42.84
C THR A 399 11.35 -8.45 -41.97
N TYR A 400 11.48 -9.10 -40.81
CA TYR A 400 12.69 -8.96 -40.00
C TYR A 400 13.93 -9.60 -40.64
N GLU A 401 13.78 -10.68 -41.41
CA GLU A 401 14.87 -11.25 -42.21
C GLU A 401 15.34 -10.27 -43.29
N GLU A 402 14.41 -9.63 -43.99
CA GLU A 402 14.71 -8.57 -44.98
C GLU A 402 15.45 -7.40 -44.34
N VAL A 403 14.95 -6.89 -43.20
CA VAL A 403 15.61 -5.79 -42.45
C VAL A 403 17.01 -6.20 -42.00
N ARG A 404 17.18 -7.44 -41.53
CA ARG A 404 18.50 -7.94 -41.11
C ARG A 404 19.50 -7.98 -42.26
N GLU A 405 19.10 -8.47 -43.44
CA GLU A 405 20.00 -8.51 -44.60
C GLU A 405 20.34 -7.10 -45.09
N ILE A 406 19.35 -6.20 -45.14
CA ILE A 406 19.54 -4.77 -45.45
C ILE A 406 20.58 -4.12 -44.51
N LEU A 407 20.52 -4.41 -43.21
CA LEU A 407 21.47 -3.91 -42.21
C LEU A 407 22.87 -4.54 -42.35
N ARG A 408 22.96 -5.81 -42.76
CA ARG A 408 24.25 -6.48 -43.02
C ARG A 408 24.95 -5.89 -44.24
N ASP A 409 24.22 -5.58 -45.29
CA ASP A 409 24.75 -4.97 -46.51
C ASP A 409 25.35 -3.57 -46.24
N LYS A 410 24.85 -2.88 -45.20
CA LYS A 410 25.38 -1.60 -44.70
C LYS A 410 26.44 -1.74 -43.60
N GLU A 411 26.86 -2.96 -43.27
CA GLU A 411 27.80 -3.29 -42.19
C GLU A 411 27.34 -2.89 -40.77
N TRP A 412 26.03 -2.68 -40.56
CA TRP A 412 25.44 -2.34 -39.25
C TRP A 412 25.20 -3.60 -38.42
N LYS A 413 26.30 -4.26 -38.03
CA LYS A 413 26.30 -5.62 -37.43
C LYS A 413 25.52 -5.71 -36.12
N ASP A 414 25.63 -4.71 -35.26
CA ASP A 414 24.98 -4.71 -33.94
C ASP A 414 23.46 -4.66 -34.08
N GLN A 415 22.95 -3.82 -34.98
CA GLN A 415 21.51 -3.74 -35.25
C GLN A 415 21.00 -5.02 -35.94
N ALA A 416 21.75 -5.58 -36.89
CA ALA A 416 21.40 -6.87 -37.51
C ALA A 416 21.32 -8.02 -36.47
N ALA A 417 22.16 -7.99 -35.43
CA ALA A 417 22.11 -8.98 -34.34
C ALA A 417 20.82 -8.87 -33.52
N LEU A 418 20.29 -7.66 -33.31
CA LEU A 418 19.01 -7.45 -32.62
C LEU A 418 17.84 -8.09 -33.39
N TYR A 419 17.77 -7.88 -34.70
CA TYR A 419 16.72 -8.49 -35.53
C TYR A 419 16.83 -10.01 -35.60
N THR A 420 18.04 -10.58 -35.46
CA THR A 420 18.22 -12.03 -35.33
C THR A 420 17.47 -12.56 -34.10
N LYS A 421 17.59 -11.88 -32.96
CA LYS A 421 16.85 -12.26 -31.73
C LYS A 421 15.34 -12.10 -31.91
N GLN A 422 14.89 -11.04 -32.57
CA GLN A 422 13.46 -10.83 -32.83
C GLN A 422 12.86 -11.92 -33.73
N ILE A 423 13.59 -12.36 -34.75
CA ILE A 423 13.21 -13.50 -35.60
C ILE A 423 13.02 -14.77 -34.75
N ASP A 424 13.95 -15.05 -33.83
CA ASP A 424 13.87 -16.23 -32.96
C ASP A 424 12.64 -16.18 -32.04
N VAL A 425 12.34 -15.02 -31.47
CA VAL A 425 11.12 -14.80 -30.67
C VAL A 425 9.86 -15.05 -31.49
N MET A 426 9.79 -14.54 -32.73
CA MET A 426 8.62 -14.74 -33.59
C MET A 426 8.47 -16.20 -34.03
N LYS A 427 9.59 -16.92 -34.27
CA LYS A 427 9.56 -18.37 -34.54
C LYS A 427 8.99 -19.15 -33.36
N GLN A 428 9.38 -18.80 -32.14
CA GLN A 428 8.83 -19.42 -30.93
C GLN A 428 7.33 -19.14 -30.77
N LYS A 429 6.88 -17.91 -31.05
CA LYS A 429 5.45 -17.56 -31.03
C LYS A 429 4.65 -18.36 -32.06
N LEU A 430 5.16 -18.45 -33.29
CA LEU A 430 4.53 -19.23 -34.35
C LEU A 430 4.42 -20.73 -34.01
N GLU A 431 5.43 -21.31 -33.35
CA GLU A 431 5.37 -22.71 -32.94
C GLU A 431 4.36 -22.94 -31.81
N LYS A 432 4.22 -21.99 -30.89
CA LYS A 432 3.20 -22.05 -29.82
C LYS A 432 1.80 -21.91 -30.38
N ASP A 433 1.59 -21.06 -31.37
CA ASP A 433 0.28 -20.84 -31.99
C ASP A 433 -0.22 -22.06 -32.79
N LYS A 434 0.72 -22.86 -33.31
CA LYS A 434 0.42 -24.13 -34.01
C LYS A 434 0.07 -25.30 -33.07
N LYS A 435 0.21 -25.14 -31.74
CA LYS A 435 -0.07 -26.17 -30.73
C LYS A 435 -1.36 -25.88 -30.00
#